data_AF-A0A229SA37-F1
#
_entry.id   AF-A0A229SA37-F1
#
_cell.length_a   1.000
_cell.length_b   1.000
_cell.length_c   1.000
_cell.angle_alpha   90.00
_cell.angle_beta   90.00
_cell.angle_gamma   90.00
#
_symmetry.space_group_name_H-M   'P 1'
#
loop_
_entity.id
_entity.type
_entity.pdbx_description
1 polymer ?
#
loop_
_entity_poly.entity_id
_entity_poly.type
_entity_poly.pdbx_seq_one_letter_code
_entity_poly.pdbx_strand_id
1 'polypeptide(L)' 'MSFEPQRLLPLITSHPGGRSAVTCEYRCGNACAHPEPNTSDNEYFGDVVKNMLSRRGALKASAVMAAAAGGFAALS' A
#
# COMPACT_ATOMS: atom_id res chain seq x y z
N MET A 1 16.67 13.01 26.02
CA MET A 1 16.01 12.50 24.79
C MET A 1 16.57 11.11 24.54
N SER A 2 15.82 10.08 24.89
CA SER A 2 16.28 8.69 24.74
C SER A 2 16.05 8.23 23.31
N PHE A 3 17.12 7.81 22.64
CA PHE A 3 17.06 7.09 21.37
C PHE A 3 16.74 5.63 21.65
N GLU A 4 15.46 5.31 21.81
CA GLU A 4 14.99 3.92 21.69
C GLU A 4 14.90 3.57 20.20
N PRO A 5 15.49 2.45 19.73
CA PRO A 5 15.35 2.04 18.34
C PRO A 5 13.87 1.90 17.98
N GLN A 6 13.41 2.70 17.02
CA GLN A 6 12.03 2.64 16.53
C GLN A 6 11.74 1.23 16.01
N ARG A 7 10.96 0.46 16.76
CA ARG A 7 10.49 -0.86 16.32
C ARG A 7 9.51 -0.66 15.17
N LEU A 8 9.97 -0.88 13.94
CA LEU A 8 9.14 -0.76 12.75
C LEU A 8 7.91 -1.66 12.87
N LEU A 9 6.72 -1.07 12.70
CA LEU A 9 5.50 -1.84 12.65
C LEU A 9 5.54 -2.76 11.42
N PRO A 10 5.07 -4.02 11.55
CA PRO A 10 5.02 -4.98 10.44
C PRO A 10 3.88 -4.66 9.45
N LEU A 11 3.81 -3.41 8.96
CA LEU A 11 2.75 -2.91 8.07
C LEU A 11 2.79 -3.54 6.67
N ILE A 12 3.94 -4.10 6.29
CA ILE A 12 4.16 -4.72 4.98
C ILE A 12 3.94 -6.25 5.02
N THR A 13 3.97 -6.84 6.21
CA THR A 13 3.73 -8.28 6.42
C THR A 13 2.35 -8.48 7.06
N SER A 14 1.31 -7.93 6.43
CA SER A 14 -0.05 -7.99 6.96
C SER A 14 -0.72 -9.37 6.80
N HIS A 15 -0.02 -10.37 6.26
CA HIS A 15 -0.48 -11.76 6.29
C HIS A 15 0.70 -12.71 6.05
N PRO A 16 1.07 -13.58 7.00
CA PRO A 16 1.99 -14.68 6.71
C PRO A 16 1.37 -15.72 5.75
N GLY A 17 0.07 -15.60 5.46
CA GLY A 17 -0.61 -16.39 4.44
C GLY A 17 -0.22 -15.94 3.04
N GLY A 18 0.60 -16.74 2.35
CA GLY A 18 1.08 -16.51 0.97
C GLY A 18 0.00 -16.54 -0.13
N ARG A 19 -1.22 -16.10 0.16
CA ARG A 19 -2.34 -16.05 -0.79
C ARG A 19 -2.74 -14.60 -1.03
N SER A 20 -3.07 -14.28 -2.27
CA SER A 20 -3.69 -13.00 -2.61
C SER A 20 -5.11 -12.91 -2.04
N ALA A 21 -5.60 -11.69 -1.80
CA ALA A 21 -6.95 -11.45 -1.29
C ALA A 21 -8.05 -12.13 -2.13
N VAL A 22 -7.94 -12.08 -3.46
CA VAL A 22 -8.87 -12.75 -4.39
C VAL A 22 -8.88 -14.27 -4.23
N THR A 23 -7.74 -14.87 -3.88
CA THR A 23 -7.68 -16.31 -3.58
C THR A 23 -8.42 -16.63 -2.28
N CYS A 24 -8.32 -15.76 -1.26
CA CYS A 24 -9.05 -15.94 0.00
C CYS A 24 -10.56 -15.83 -0.19
N GLU A 25 -11.01 -14.89 -1.04
CA GLU A 25 -12.42 -14.71 -1.39
C GLU A 25 -13.00 -15.99 -2.00
N TYR A 26 -12.36 -16.53 -3.05
CA TYR A 26 -12.89 -17.69 -3.76
C TYR A 26 -12.63 -19.04 -3.07
N ARG A 27 -11.58 -19.17 -2.25
CA ARG A 27 -11.22 -20.46 -1.63
C ARG A 27 -11.89 -20.69 -0.28
N CYS A 28 -11.93 -19.66 0.56
CA CYS A 28 -12.37 -19.77 1.96
C CYS A 28 -13.49 -18.79 2.30
N GLY A 29 -14.05 -18.06 1.33
CA GLY A 29 -15.11 -17.08 1.58
C GLY A 29 -14.69 -15.96 2.54
N ASN A 30 -13.40 -15.57 2.52
CA ASN A 30 -12.84 -14.58 3.45
C ASN A 30 -13.02 -14.93 4.94
N ALA A 31 -13.01 -16.21 5.32
CA ALA A 31 -13.20 -16.66 6.71
C ALA A 31 -12.26 -15.98 7.74
N CYS A 32 -11.06 -15.57 7.34
CA CYS A 32 -10.09 -14.88 8.21
C CYS A 32 -10.19 -13.35 8.17
N ALA A 33 -11.03 -12.78 7.28
CA ALA A 33 -11.22 -11.34 7.20
C ALA A 33 -12.26 -10.92 8.24
N HIS A 34 -11.83 -10.08 9.17
CA HIS A 34 -12.68 -9.54 10.22
C HIS A 34 -12.57 -8.02 10.23
N PRO A 35 -13.60 -7.30 10.70
CA PRO A 35 -13.51 -5.88 10.94
C PRO A 35 -12.32 -5.55 11.84
N GLU A 36 -11.71 -4.39 11.61
CA GLU A 36 -10.58 -3.93 12.39
C GLU A 36 -10.98 -3.80 13.87
N PRO A 37 -10.18 -4.34 14.82
CA PRO A 37 -10.55 -4.33 16.24
C PRO A 37 -10.35 -2.96 16.91
N ASN A 38 -9.84 -1.96 16.18
CA ASN A 38 -9.58 -0.63 16.73
C ASN A 38 -10.90 0.16 16.82
N THR A 39 -11.29 0.52 18.04
CA THR A 39 -12.53 1.26 18.33
C THR A 39 -12.32 2.77 18.51
N SER A 40 -11.10 3.27 18.30
CA SER A 40 -10.84 4.72 18.38
C SER A 40 -11.56 5.47 17.26
N ASP A 41 -11.93 6.72 17.51
CA ASP A 41 -12.54 7.61 16.51
C ASP A 41 -11.53 8.21 15.50
N ASN A 42 -10.28 7.73 15.49
CA ASN A 42 -9.28 8.18 14.54
C ASN A 42 -9.57 7.66 13.12
N GLU A 43 -9.14 8.41 12.11
CA GLU A 43 -9.24 7.97 10.72
C GLU A 43 -8.49 6.65 10.51
N TYR A 44 -9.11 5.74 9.74
CA TYR A 44 -8.49 4.47 9.43
C TYR A 44 -7.25 4.68 8.56
N PHE A 45 -6.10 4.22 9.05
CA PHE A 45 -4.83 4.40 8.36
C PHE A 45 -4.85 3.87 6.92
N GLY A 46 -5.56 2.77 6.66
CA GLY A 46 -5.72 2.23 5.32
C GLY A 46 -6.37 3.21 4.34
N ASP A 47 -7.30 4.04 4.81
CA ASP A 47 -7.98 5.03 3.97
C ASP A 47 -7.12 6.27 3.77
N VAL A 48 -6.39 6.72 4.79
CA VAL A 48 -5.36 7.76 4.65
C VAL A 48 -4.36 7.38 3.55
N VAL A 49 -3.84 6.14 3.58
CA VAL A 49 -2.89 5.66 2.58
C VAL A 49 -3.52 5.57 1.19
N LYS A 50 -4.75 5.05 1.05
CA LYS A 50 -5.45 4.98 -0.25
C LYS A 50 -5.68 6.36 -0.85
N ASN A 51 -5.96 7.37 -0.01
CA ASN A 51 -6.19 8.74 -0.43
C ASN A 51 -4.89 9.39 -0.95
N MET A 52 -3.75 9.07 -0.35
CA MET A 52 -2.46 9.64 -0.73
C MET A 52 -1.75 8.87 -1.85
N LEU A 53 -1.87 7.53 -1.88
CA LEU A 53 -1.17 6.66 -2.80
C LEU A 53 -2.14 5.73 -3.54
N SER A 54 -2.07 5.75 -4.87
CA SER A 54 -2.76 4.78 -5.72
C SER A 54 -1.83 4.17 -6.75
N ARG A 55 -2.07 2.89 -7.07
CA ARG A 55 -1.33 2.18 -8.13
C ARG A 55 -1.43 2.91 -9.48
N ARG A 56 -2.61 3.44 -9.80
CA ARG A 56 -2.83 4.18 -11.05
C ARG A 56 -2.06 5.50 -11.07
N GLY A 57 -2.03 6.24 -9.95
CA GLY A 57 -1.26 7.47 -9.82
C GLY A 57 0.24 7.22 -10.02
N ALA A 58 0.77 6.17 -9.38
CA ALA A 58 2.17 5.77 -9.55
C ALA A 58 2.51 5.41 -11.00
N LEU A 59 1.67 4.62 -11.67
CA LEU A 59 1.88 4.25 -13.08
C LEU A 59 1.83 5.46 -14.03
N LYS A 60 0.91 6.41 -13.79
CA LYS A 60 0.85 7.65 -14.58
C LYS A 60 2.10 8.49 -14.36
N ALA A 61 2.53 8.66 -13.10
CA ALA A 61 3.73 9.40 -12.77
C ALA A 61 4.99 8.78 -13.43
N SER A 62 5.13 7.45 -13.38
CA SER A 62 6.25 6.77 -14.05
C SER A 62 6.21 6.94 -15.57
N ALA A 63 5.03 6.90 -16.18
CA ALA A 63 4.89 7.11 -17.62
C ALA A 63 5.28 8.54 -18.03
N VAL A 64 4.84 9.56 -17.27
CA VAL A 64 5.22 10.97 -17.51
C VAL A 64 6.73 11.15 -17.36
N MET A 65 7.34 10.60 -16.31
CA MET A 65 8.79 10.70 -16.11
C MET A 65 9.57 10.02 -17.24
N ALA A 66 9.13 8.84 -17.69
CA ALA A 66 9.76 8.15 -18.82
C ALA A 66 9.64 8.96 -20.12
N ALA A 67 8.47 9.53 -20.40
CA ALA A 67 8.25 10.37 -21.58
C ALA A 67 9.11 11.64 -21.54
N ALA A 68 9.18 12.31 -20.38
CA ALA A 68 10.02 13.49 -20.21
C ALA A 68 11.50 13.14 -20.43
N ALA A 69 12.02 12.10 -19.76
CA ALA A 69 13.39 11.66 -19.91
C ALA A 69 13.73 11.26 -21.37
N GLY A 70 12.84 10.52 -22.03
CA GLY A 70 13.00 10.15 -23.43
C GLY A 70 12.97 11.35 -24.38
N GLY A 71 12.08 12.33 -24.12
CA GLY A 71 12.03 13.58 -24.85
C GLY A 71 13.34 14.37 -24.71
N PHE A 72 13.83 14.56 -23.48
CA PHE A 72 15.12 15.22 -23.23
C PHE A 72 16.27 14.52 -23.95
N ALA A 73 16.34 13.18 -23.89
CA ALA A 73 17.39 12.42 -24.57
C ALA A 73 17.32 12.51 -26.11
N ALA A 74 16.14 12.73 -26.69
CA ALA A 74 15.98 12.90 -28.14
C ALA A 74 16.34 14.31 -28.63
N LEU A 75 16.39 15.29 -27.73
CA LEU A 75 16.65 16.71 -28.03
C LEU A 75 18.06 17.17 -27.64
N SER A 76 18.80 16.34 -26.89
CA SER A 76 20.19 16.57 -26.46
C SER A 76 21.21 16.02 -27.43
#